data_AF-A0A316X812-F1
#
_entry.id   AF-A0A316X812-F1
#
_cell.length_a   1.000
_cell.length_b   1.000
_cell.length_c   1.000
_cell.angle_alpha   90.00
_cell.angle_beta   90.00
_cell.angle_gamma   90.00
#
_symmetry.space_group_name_H-M   'P 1'
#
loop_
_entity.id
_entity.type
_entity.pdbx_description
1 polymer ?
#
loop_
_entity_poly.entity_id
_entity_poly.type
_entity_poly.pdbx_seq_one_letter_code
_entity_poly.pdbx_strand_id
1 'polypeptide(L)'
;MKIFIFFSFLILVSSCGEPDCNDVKKAYYPDEYNLIVGESNIDNLWIKITGYDPITHEKSNIMVHNNWIVDHNEVEVGDTIMKRNGNLELTILPFIKRIPL
;
A
#
# COMPACT_ATOMS: atom_id res chain seq x y z
N MET A 1 46.14 10.12 -19.08
CA MET A 1 44.89 10.65 -19.70
C MET A 1 44.03 9.58 -20.38
N LYS A 2 44.59 8.62 -21.15
CA LYS A 2 43.79 7.59 -21.85
C LYS A 2 42.94 6.67 -20.94
N ILE A 3 43.44 6.32 -19.74
CA ILE A 3 42.73 5.48 -18.78
C ILE A 3 41.48 6.14 -18.19
N PHE A 4 41.52 7.46 -17.96
CA PHE A 4 40.37 8.20 -17.43
C PHE A 4 39.20 8.25 -18.42
N ILE A 5 39.50 8.31 -19.71
CA ILE A 5 38.50 8.27 -20.79
C ILE A 5 37.83 6.89 -20.82
N PHE A 6 38.61 5.82 -20.66
CA PHE A 6 38.08 4.46 -20.60
C PHE A 6 37.16 4.23 -19.40
N PHE A 7 37.55 4.69 -18.21
CA PHE A 7 36.70 4.61 -17.02
C PHE A 7 35.41 5.44 -17.15
N SER A 8 35.50 6.63 -17.75
CA SER A 8 34.31 7.46 -18.02
C SER A 8 33.31 6.75 -18.95
N PHE A 9 33.83 6.07 -19.99
CA PHE A 9 32.99 5.30 -20.90
C PHE A 9 32.35 4.08 -20.23
N LEU A 10 33.07 3.43 -19.30
CA LEU A 10 32.61 2.26 -18.56
C LEU A 10 31.47 2.59 -17.58
N ILE A 11 31.54 3.76 -16.94
CA ILE A 11 30.48 4.25 -16.05
C ILE A 11 29.20 4.54 -16.86
N LEU A 12 29.33 5.17 -18.04
CA LEU A 12 28.20 5.53 -18.90
C LEU A 12 27.45 4.31 -19.47
N VAL A 13 28.13 3.19 -19.73
CA VAL A 13 27.47 1.95 -20.20
C VAL A 13 26.86 1.13 -19.06
N SER A 14 27.29 1.35 -17.80
CA SER A 14 26.78 0.64 -16.63
C SER A 14 25.50 1.25 -16.03
N SER A 15 25.12 2.47 -16.43
CA SER A 15 23.93 3.16 -15.90
C SER A 15 22.61 2.82 -16.61
N CYS A 16 22.62 1.91 -17.59
CA CYS A 16 21.42 1.47 -18.32
C CYS A 16 21.02 0.04 -17.90
N GLY A 17 20.62 -0.14 -16.65
CA GLY A 17 19.83 -1.30 -16.24
C GLY A 17 18.37 -0.88 -16.10
N GLU A 18 17.44 -1.65 -16.66
CA GLU A 18 16.02 -1.43 -16.34
C GLU A 18 15.82 -1.72 -14.85
N PRO A 19 15.24 -0.79 -14.07
CA PRO A 19 14.96 -1.05 -12.67
C PRO A 19 13.92 -2.17 -12.57
N ASP A 20 14.12 -3.10 -11.64
CA ASP A 20 13.05 -4.04 -11.28
C ASP A 20 11.93 -3.26 -10.59
N CYS A 21 10.86 -3.00 -11.33
CA CYS A 21 9.68 -2.31 -10.84
C CYS A 21 9.09 -2.96 -9.58
N ASN A 22 9.27 -4.27 -9.36
CA ASN A 22 8.77 -4.93 -8.15
C ASN A 22 9.56 -4.55 -6.90
N ASP A 23 10.87 -4.40 -7.03
CA ASP A 23 11.73 -3.99 -5.91
C ASP A 23 11.53 -2.52 -5.58
N VAL A 24 11.37 -1.68 -6.62
CA VAL A 24 10.98 -0.27 -6.43
C VAL A 24 9.65 -0.19 -5.68
N LYS A 25 8.64 -0.96 -6.10
CA LYS A 25 7.32 -0.98 -5.45
C LYS A 25 7.40 -1.32 -3.95
N LYS A 26 8.17 -2.34 -3.56
CA LYS A 26 8.34 -2.71 -2.15
C LYS A 26 9.00 -1.60 -1.33
N ALA A 27 9.97 -0.87 -1.92
CA ALA A 27 10.64 0.24 -1.24
C ALA A 27 9.71 1.43 -1.00
N TYR A 28 8.79 1.72 -1.92
CA TYR A 28 7.84 2.82 -1.79
C TYR A 28 6.57 2.46 -1.01
N TYR A 29 6.18 1.18 -0.99
CA TYR A 29 4.96 0.67 -0.34
C TYR A 29 5.24 -0.49 0.62
N PRO A 30 6.01 -0.26 1.70
CA PRO A 30 6.41 -1.32 2.62
C PRO A 30 5.25 -1.82 3.50
N ASP A 31 4.19 -1.03 3.61
CA ASP A 31 3.06 -1.30 4.51
C ASP A 31 2.26 -2.55 4.10
N GLU A 32 1.84 -3.30 5.11
CA GLU A 32 0.97 -4.46 4.99
C GLU A 32 -0.14 -4.37 6.04
N TYR A 33 -1.38 -4.55 5.62
CA TYR A 33 -2.56 -4.45 6.47
C TYR A 33 -3.50 -5.63 6.24
N ASN A 34 -4.03 -6.19 7.32
CA ASN A 34 -5.15 -7.13 7.31
C ASN A 34 -5.99 -6.84 8.55
N LEU A 35 -7.04 -6.04 8.40
CA LEU A 35 -7.75 -5.45 9.53
C LEU A 35 -9.26 -5.50 9.31
N ILE A 36 -9.99 -5.97 10.31
CA ILE A 36 -11.44 -5.82 10.37
C ILE A 36 -11.77 -4.44 10.94
N VAL A 37 -12.58 -3.67 10.22
CA VAL A 37 -12.95 -2.29 10.59
C VAL A 37 -13.80 -2.30 11.85
N GLY A 38 -13.35 -1.56 12.87
CA GLY A 38 -14.13 -1.25 14.07
C GLY A 38 -14.68 0.18 14.02
N GLU A 39 -13.83 1.16 13.68
CA GLU A 39 -14.19 2.56 13.51
C GLU A 39 -13.45 3.14 12.31
N SER A 40 -14.14 3.96 11.50
CA SER A 40 -13.55 4.68 10.37
C SER A 40 -13.77 6.19 10.53
N ASN A 41 -12.73 6.95 10.22
CA ASN A 41 -12.78 8.40 10.07
C ASN A 41 -12.00 8.75 8.79
N ILE A 42 -12.75 8.99 7.73
CA ILE A 42 -12.23 9.22 6.40
C ILE A 42 -12.62 10.63 5.99
N ASP A 43 -11.62 11.43 5.64
CA ASP A 43 -11.78 12.77 5.11
C ASP A 43 -11.03 12.91 3.77
N ASN A 44 -11.13 14.06 3.10
CA ASN A 44 -10.52 14.29 1.78
C ASN A 44 -8.98 14.18 1.77
N LEU A 45 -8.32 14.13 2.93
CA LEU A 45 -6.86 14.10 3.09
C LEU A 45 -6.36 12.83 3.77
N TRP A 46 -7.13 12.25 4.69
CA TRP A 46 -6.70 11.14 5.52
C TRP A 46 -7.76 10.04 5.62
N ILE A 47 -7.26 8.81 5.58
CA ILE A 47 -7.99 7.60 5.94
C ILE A 47 -7.47 7.17 7.29
N LYS A 48 -8.32 7.22 8.31
CA LYS A 48 -8.02 6.72 9.65
C LYS A 48 -8.99 5.60 9.96
N ILE A 49 -8.46 4.39 10.13
CA ILE A 49 -9.27 3.22 10.46
C ILE A 49 -8.67 2.60 11.70
N THR A 50 -9.52 2.30 12.68
CA THR A 50 -9.14 1.46 13.82
C THR A 50 -9.96 0.19 13.79
N GLY A 51 -9.34 -0.90 14.22
CA GLY A 51 -9.96 -2.20 14.15
C GLY A 51 -9.08 -3.26 14.79
N TYR A 52 -9.21 -4.50 14.34
CA TYR A 52 -8.45 -5.61 14.87
C TYR A 52 -7.92 -6.52 13.78
N ASP A 53 -6.76 -7.10 14.04
CA ASP A 53 -6.23 -8.19 13.21
C ASP A 53 -7.12 -9.44 13.40
N PRO A 54 -7.63 -10.07 12.31
CA PRO A 54 -8.56 -11.19 12.41
C PRO A 54 -7.91 -12.49 12.95
N ILE A 55 -6.59 -12.58 12.98
CA ILE A 55 -5.83 -13.74 13.48
C ILE A 55 -5.44 -13.52 14.94
N THR A 56 -4.78 -12.40 15.24
CA THR A 56 -4.26 -12.13 16.59
C THR A 56 -5.29 -11.50 17.52
N HIS A 57 -6.36 -10.92 16.97
CA HIS A 57 -7.37 -10.14 17.69
C HIS A 57 -6.81 -8.87 18.37
N GLU A 58 -5.58 -8.49 18.04
CA GLU A 58 -4.96 -7.28 18.56
C GLU A 58 -5.54 -6.05 17.88
N LYS A 59 -5.71 -4.98 18.66
CA LYS A 59 -6.15 -3.69 18.12
C LYS A 59 -5.03 -3.10 17.27
N SER A 60 -5.38 -2.64 16.07
CA SER A 60 -4.46 -1.99 15.15
C SER A 60 -5.14 -0.78 14.50
N ASN A 61 -4.32 0.08 13.90
CA ASN A 61 -4.76 1.33 13.28
C ASN A 61 -4.04 1.57 11.95
N ILE A 62 -4.81 2.05 10.98
CA ILE A 62 -4.34 2.48 9.66
C ILE A 62 -4.46 3.99 9.62
N MET A 63 -3.40 4.68 9.22
CA MET A 63 -3.41 6.11 8.94
C MET A 63 -2.64 6.37 7.64
N VAL A 64 -3.36 6.60 6.56
CA VAL A 64 -2.78 6.86 5.24
C VAL A 64 -3.43 8.08 4.61
N HIS A 65 -2.72 8.78 3.73
CA HIS A 65 -3.29 9.91 2.99
C HIS A 65 -4.50 9.42 2.13
N ASN A 66 -5.47 10.25 1.75
CA ASN A 66 -6.69 9.82 1.01
C ASN A 66 -6.51 9.79 -0.52
N ASN A 67 -5.29 9.63 -1.03
CA ASN A 67 -5.07 9.49 -2.47
C ASN A 67 -5.29 8.06 -3.00
N TRP A 68 -5.79 7.14 -2.17
CA TRP A 68 -5.56 5.69 -2.37
C TRP A 68 -6.82 4.84 -2.33
N ILE A 69 -7.97 5.40 -1.94
CA ILE A 69 -9.24 4.66 -1.88
C ILE A 69 -10.22 5.24 -2.90
N VAL A 70 -10.54 4.41 -3.90
CA VAL A 70 -11.74 4.58 -4.71
C VAL A 70 -12.92 4.16 -3.83
N ASP A 71 -13.99 4.95 -3.79
CA ASP A 71 -15.19 4.67 -2.99
C ASP A 71 -15.00 4.68 -1.47
N HIS A 72 -14.18 5.61 -0.98
CA HIS A 72 -13.86 5.78 0.45
C HIS A 72 -15.08 6.04 1.36
N ASN A 73 -16.22 6.41 0.78
CA ASN A 73 -17.50 6.57 1.48
C ASN A 73 -18.17 5.22 1.82
N GLU A 74 -17.61 4.09 1.38
CA GLU A 74 -18.25 2.76 1.50
C GLU A 74 -17.70 1.90 2.65
N VAL A 75 -16.67 2.38 3.37
CA VAL A 75 -16.05 1.65 4.49
C VAL A 75 -16.97 1.65 5.71
N GLU A 76 -17.47 0.47 6.07
CA GLU A 76 -18.32 0.25 7.24
C GLU A 76 -17.68 -0.69 8.27
N VAL A 77 -18.24 -0.69 9.47
CA VAL A 77 -17.85 -1.61 10.54
C VAL A 77 -18.07 -3.06 10.10
N GLY A 78 -17.04 -3.89 10.27
CA GLY A 78 -17.04 -5.30 9.87
C GLY A 78 -16.47 -5.56 8.47
N ASP A 79 -16.24 -4.54 7.66
CA ASP A 79 -15.49 -4.70 6.41
C ASP A 79 -14.05 -5.11 6.70
N THR A 80 -13.39 -5.73 5.72
CA THR A 80 -11.97 -6.09 5.82
C THR A 80 -11.13 -5.17 4.95
N ILE A 81 -10.13 -4.54 5.56
CA ILE A 81 -9.11 -3.76 4.87
C ILE A 81 -7.89 -4.64 4.65
N MET A 82 -7.46 -4.73 3.39
CA MET A 82 -6.27 -5.47 3.00
C MET A 82 -5.30 -4.58 2.21
N LYS A 83 -4.02 -4.67 2.56
CA LYS A 83 -2.91 -4.11 1.77
C LYS A 83 -1.76 -5.10 1.81
N ARG A 84 -1.17 -5.38 0.64
CA ARG A 84 0.02 -6.23 0.54
C ARG A 84 1.26 -5.36 0.37
N ASN A 85 2.38 -5.80 0.94
CA ASN A 85 3.67 -5.16 0.73
C ASN A 85 3.98 -5.08 -0.78
N GLY A 86 4.39 -3.90 -1.23
CA GLY A 86 4.67 -3.59 -2.63
C GLY A 86 3.43 -3.23 -3.47
N ASN A 87 2.22 -3.30 -2.90
CA ASN A 87 1.02 -2.88 -3.60
C ASN A 87 0.66 -1.43 -3.26
N LEU A 88 0.37 -0.64 -4.30
CA LEU A 88 -0.16 0.71 -4.17
C LEU A 88 -1.55 0.67 -3.52
N GLU A 89 -2.42 -0.19 -4.02
CA GLU A 89 -3.83 -0.27 -3.65
C GLU A 89 -4.05 -0.63 -2.18
N LEU A 90 -5.17 -0.13 -1.65
CA LEU A 90 -5.75 -0.56 -0.39
C LEU A 90 -7.14 -1.12 -0.72
N THR A 91 -7.32 -2.42 -0.52
CA THR A 91 -8.54 -3.14 -0.89
C THR A 91 -9.52 -3.16 0.27
N ILE A 92 -10.78 -2.89 -0.03
CA ILE A 92 -11.91 -3.02 0.90
C ILE A 92 -12.72 -4.23 0.46
N LEU A 93 -12.89 -5.20 1.35
CA LEU A 93 -13.77 -6.33 1.14
C LEU A 93 -15.03 -6.13 2.01
N PRO A 94 -16.21 -5.90 1.40
CA PRO A 94 -17.41 -5.64 2.15
C PRO A 94 -17.82 -6.87 2.96
N PHE A 95 -18.34 -6.65 4.17
CA PHE A 95 -18.91 -7.73 4.96
C PHE A 95 -20.07 -8.40 4.20
N ILE A 96 -20.12 -9.74 4.24
CA ILE A 96 -20.96 -10.64 3.41
C ILE A 96 -22.44 -10.22 3.31
N LYS A 97 -22.97 -9.43 4.26
CA LYS A 97 -24.33 -8.89 4.19
C LYS A 97 -24.62 -7.96 3.01
N ARG A 98 -23.60 -7.40 2.33
CA ARG A 98 -23.77 -6.45 1.21
C ARG A 98 -23.68 -7.08 -0.19
N ILE A 99 -23.47 -8.40 -0.34
CA ILE A 99 -23.48 -9.05 -1.65
C ILE A 99 -24.93 -9.22 -2.10
N PRO A 100 -25.43 -8.51 -3.14
CA PRO A 100 -26.73 -8.82 -3.71
C PRO A 100 -26.63 -10.20 -4.37
N LEU A 101 -27.48 -11.12 -3.93
CA LEU A 101 -27.71 -12.41 -4.61
C LEU A 101 -28.38 -12.18 -5.98
#